data_AF-A0A2E4XNT8-F1
#
_entry.id   AF-A0A2E4XNT8-F1
#
_cell.length_a   1.000
_cell.length_b   1.000
_cell.length_c   1.000
_cell.angle_alpha   90.00
_cell.angle_beta   90.00
_cell.angle_gamma   90.00
#
_symmetry.space_group_name_H-M   'P 1'
#
loop_
_entity.id
_entity.type
_entity.pdbx_description
1 polymer ?
#
loop_
_entity_poly.entity_id
_entity_poly.type
_entity_poly.pdbx_seq_one_letter_code
_entity_poly.pdbx_strand_id
1 'polypeptide(L)'
;MNMNIKRLIRTFDLNKSIPPVMVGLVLEGIFILISLRVAENFLIASEYSQLTIVYSIISILSFGLFAGLEQIRQSQRTDEFSLNKTIRYALISLLCISPILLFILIQLKISILFSFLIFISAFSYAIQFDFFGYLSHIKKPYSYAGLKVLDAGLKIFLVFSFGSLLQSFFAIVFAYSLAPLVALLLYLRLSNLNPSYKKTISSKTKAYIDLSILNFISLSYLYGLPLVNYLKDNETIYTASNLFFGQAYSQVLQFTLAPIQFYFLPKLAKQYSKGENIKLSDIYRGFYMAAIVSIAYVVFTYIFGVRVITYFFYNSFNLDEQETILIAMISVLILLIKTSSFYLIAIRKTELLGYTLLSSFLLLGAIVYFTQLNITFAFLLTCSFSLLIIFYLNIKLITDDQ
;
A
#
# COMPACT_ATOMS: atom_id res chain seq x y z
N MET A 1 -25.67 -17.81 -9.51
CA MET A 1 -25.62 -16.45 -8.91
C MET A 1 -25.68 -15.42 -10.04
N ASN A 2 -26.88 -14.96 -10.44
CA ASN A 2 -27.02 -13.97 -11.51
C ASN A 2 -26.92 -12.56 -10.93
N MET A 3 -25.71 -12.03 -10.80
CA MET A 3 -25.50 -10.64 -10.40
C MET A 3 -25.64 -9.74 -11.63
N ASN A 4 -26.70 -8.95 -11.69
CA ASN A 4 -26.93 -8.01 -12.78
C ASN A 4 -25.89 -6.86 -12.70
N ILE A 5 -24.97 -6.79 -13.66
CA ILE A 5 -23.89 -5.79 -13.75
C ILE A 5 -24.42 -4.35 -13.57
N LYS A 6 -25.63 -4.07 -14.07
CA LYS A 6 -26.31 -2.77 -13.89
C LYS A 6 -26.50 -2.37 -12.42
N ARG A 7 -26.67 -3.35 -11.53
CA ARG A 7 -26.85 -3.13 -10.09
C ARG A 7 -25.51 -2.82 -9.40
N LEU A 8 -24.40 -3.39 -9.89
CA LEU A 8 -23.06 -3.08 -9.41
C LEU A 8 -22.67 -1.64 -9.78
N ILE A 9 -22.89 -1.24 -11.03
CA ILE A 9 -22.63 0.12 -11.54
C ILE A 9 -23.44 1.16 -10.74
N ARG A 10 -24.74 0.92 -10.54
CA ARG A 10 -25.58 1.80 -9.69
C ARG A 10 -25.07 1.95 -8.26
N THR A 11 -24.38 0.94 -7.72
CA THR A 11 -23.84 1.01 -6.35
C THR A 11 -22.70 2.03 -6.25
N PHE A 12 -21.95 2.24 -7.34
CA PHE A 12 -20.89 3.24 -7.45
C PHE A 12 -21.46 4.65 -7.65
N ASP A 13 -22.40 4.80 -8.57
CA ASP A 13 -23.03 6.10 -8.87
C ASP A 13 -23.78 6.68 -7.65
N LEU A 14 -24.34 5.82 -6.79
CA LEU A 14 -25.11 6.25 -5.64
C LEU A 14 -24.24 6.68 -4.44
N ASN A 15 -22.95 6.31 -4.40
CA ASN A 15 -22.07 6.71 -3.31
C ASN A 15 -21.14 7.85 -3.73
N LYS A 16 -21.58 9.07 -3.42
CA LYS A 16 -20.86 10.34 -3.72
C LYS A 16 -19.41 10.38 -3.20
N SER A 17 -19.03 9.51 -2.27
CA SER A 17 -17.66 9.45 -1.71
C SER A 17 -16.67 8.68 -2.59
N ILE A 18 -17.13 7.77 -3.44
CA ILE A 18 -16.24 6.89 -4.22
C ILE A 18 -15.52 7.66 -5.34
N PRO A 19 -16.20 8.42 -6.23
CA PRO A 19 -15.53 9.06 -7.35
C PRO A 19 -14.39 10.01 -6.94
N PRO A 20 -14.54 10.90 -5.94
CA PRO A 20 -13.45 11.77 -5.52
C PRO A 20 -12.23 11.02 -5.00
N VAL A 21 -12.45 9.96 -4.20
CA VAL A 21 -11.36 9.12 -3.65
C VAL A 21 -10.63 8.40 -4.78
N MET A 22 -11.37 7.81 -5.72
CA MET A 22 -10.78 7.12 -6.87
C MET A 22 -9.92 8.06 -7.71
N VAL A 23 -10.46 9.24 -8.07
CA VAL A 23 -9.72 10.24 -8.86
C VAL A 23 -8.47 10.70 -8.12
N GLY A 24 -8.58 11.02 -6.83
CA GLY A 24 -7.44 11.45 -6.02
C GLY A 24 -6.29 10.43 -5.97
N LEU A 25 -6.62 9.15 -5.87
CA LEU A 25 -5.61 8.08 -5.81
C LEU A 25 -5.00 7.77 -7.19
N VAL A 26 -5.78 7.83 -8.27
CA VAL A 26 -5.24 7.70 -9.63
C VAL A 26 -4.26 8.84 -9.91
N LEU A 27 -4.61 10.07 -9.53
CA LEU A 27 -3.72 11.23 -9.64
C LEU A 27 -2.48 11.08 -8.76
N GLU A 28 -2.62 10.62 -7.51
CA GLU A 28 -1.48 10.28 -6.63
C GLU A 28 -0.52 9.32 -7.34
N GLY A 29 -1.04 8.24 -7.93
CA GLY A 29 -0.25 7.27 -8.67
C GLY A 29 0.51 7.86 -9.85
N ILE A 30 -0.18 8.60 -10.71
CA ILE A 30 0.45 9.28 -11.86
C ILE A 30 1.53 10.25 -11.39
N PHE A 31 1.27 11.03 -10.33
CA PHE A 31 2.22 11.99 -9.80
C PHE A 31 3.44 11.33 -9.17
N ILE A 32 3.29 10.16 -8.53
CA ILE A 32 4.42 9.37 -8.06
C ILE A 32 5.30 8.94 -9.25
N LEU A 33 4.71 8.42 -10.33
CA LEU A 33 5.45 8.05 -11.54
C LEU A 33 6.19 9.25 -12.14
N ILE A 34 5.52 10.40 -12.24
CA ILE A 34 6.14 11.66 -12.70
C ILE A 34 7.29 12.06 -11.77
N SER A 35 7.12 11.98 -10.45
CA SER A 35 8.18 12.35 -9.50
C SER A 35 9.43 11.49 -9.68
N LEU A 36 9.25 10.18 -9.90
CA LEU A 36 10.35 9.25 -10.13
C LEU A 36 11.04 9.57 -11.46
N ARG A 37 10.29 9.93 -12.50
CA ARG A 37 10.88 10.38 -13.77
C ARG A 37 11.63 11.71 -13.62
N VAL A 38 11.13 12.65 -12.82
CA VAL A 38 11.81 13.91 -12.54
C VAL A 38 13.13 13.67 -11.80
N ALA A 39 13.17 12.71 -10.86
CA ALA A 39 14.39 12.36 -10.14
C ALA A 39 15.51 11.84 -11.07
N GLU A 40 15.16 11.13 -12.14
CA GLU A 40 16.11 10.59 -13.12
C GLU A 40 16.94 11.70 -13.80
N ASN A 41 16.38 12.91 -13.96
CA ASN A 41 17.09 14.03 -14.58
C ASN A 41 18.23 14.59 -13.71
N PHE A 42 18.29 14.22 -12.43
CA PHE A 42 19.26 14.76 -11.47
C PHE A 42 20.24 13.71 -10.94
N LEU A 43 20.07 12.45 -11.29
CA LEU A 43 20.85 11.33 -10.76
C LEU A 43 21.53 10.57 -11.90
N ILE A 44 22.74 10.07 -11.65
CA ILE A 44 23.34 9.10 -12.55
C ILE A 44 22.61 7.76 -12.46
N ALA A 45 22.71 6.91 -13.48
CA ALA A 45 21.94 5.67 -13.60
C ALA A 45 22.07 4.73 -12.38
N SER A 46 23.26 4.65 -11.76
CA SER A 46 23.49 3.84 -10.57
C SER A 46 22.77 4.39 -9.34
N GLU A 47 22.80 5.70 -9.11
CA GLU A 47 22.09 6.38 -8.03
C GLU A 47 20.57 6.32 -8.23
N TYR A 48 20.10 6.45 -9.47
CA TYR A 48 18.69 6.29 -9.80
C TYR A 48 18.21 4.87 -9.51
N SER A 49 19.01 3.86 -9.84
CA SER A 49 18.70 2.47 -9.50
C SER A 49 18.67 2.25 -7.98
N GLN A 50 19.61 2.83 -7.23
CA GLN A 50 19.58 2.81 -5.76
C GLN A 50 18.34 3.50 -5.18
N LEU A 51 17.86 4.59 -5.79
CA LEU A 51 16.64 5.27 -5.39
C LEU A 51 15.43 4.32 -5.43
N THR A 52 15.33 3.45 -6.43
CA THR A 52 14.22 2.49 -6.53
C THR A 52 14.21 1.48 -5.36
N ILE A 53 15.38 1.06 -4.89
CA ILE A 53 15.52 0.19 -3.72
C ILE A 53 15.12 0.95 -2.45
N VAL A 54 15.62 2.17 -2.26
CA VAL A 54 15.27 3.01 -1.11
C VAL A 54 13.76 3.31 -1.08
N TYR A 55 13.17 3.62 -2.23
CA TYR A 55 11.73 3.86 -2.34
C TYR A 55 10.91 2.60 -2.04
N SER A 56 11.38 1.42 -2.43
CA SER A 56 10.76 0.14 -2.06
C SER A 56 10.75 -0.04 -0.55
N ILE A 57 11.87 0.24 0.14
CA ILE A 57 11.97 0.17 1.60
C ILE A 57 11.04 1.17 2.27
N ILE A 58 11.07 2.43 1.83
CA ILE A 58 10.15 3.47 2.32
C ILE A 58 8.70 3.01 2.14
N SER A 59 8.37 2.42 0.99
CA SER A 59 7.01 1.97 0.69
C SER A 59 6.57 0.83 1.61
N ILE A 60 7.42 -0.18 1.83
CA ILE A 60 7.15 -1.30 2.73
C ILE A 60 6.98 -0.81 4.18
N LEU A 61 7.88 0.04 4.67
CA LEU A 61 7.82 0.50 6.05
C LEU A 61 6.67 1.47 6.28
N SER A 62 6.47 2.42 5.37
CA SER A 62 5.48 3.47 5.55
C SER A 62 4.07 2.95 5.30
N PHE A 63 3.80 2.44 4.10
CA PHE A 63 2.48 1.95 3.75
C PHE A 63 2.19 0.62 4.44
N GLY A 64 3.19 -0.25 4.58
CA GLY A 64 3.01 -1.56 5.19
C GLY A 64 2.74 -1.48 6.69
N LEU A 65 3.48 -0.67 7.45
CA LEU A 65 3.23 -0.59 8.90
C LEU A 65 2.00 0.24 9.24
N PHE A 66 1.69 1.28 8.47
CA PHE A 66 0.75 2.32 8.90
C PHE A 66 -0.57 2.39 8.14
N ALA A 67 -0.73 1.74 6.98
CA ALA A 67 -2.05 1.66 6.32
C ALA A 67 -3.11 0.99 7.22
N GLY A 68 -2.69 0.15 8.18
CA GLY A 68 -3.57 -0.42 9.20
C GLY A 68 -4.20 0.63 10.12
N LEU A 69 -3.55 1.78 10.38
CA LEU A 69 -4.12 2.87 11.17
C LEU A 69 -5.38 3.43 10.50
N GLU A 70 -5.32 3.62 9.19
CA GLU A 70 -6.47 4.07 8.39
C GLU A 70 -7.65 3.10 8.53
N GLN A 71 -7.40 1.79 8.35
CA GLN A 71 -8.42 0.73 8.44
C GLN A 71 -9.05 0.66 9.83
N ILE A 72 -8.24 0.75 10.89
CA ILE A 72 -8.73 0.75 12.27
C ILE A 72 -9.61 1.96 12.52
N ARG A 73 -9.18 3.14 12.09
CA ARG A 73 -9.94 4.37 12.27
C ARG A 73 -11.28 4.31 11.55
N GLN A 74 -11.30 3.80 10.32
CA GLN A 74 -12.52 3.55 9.56
C GLN A 74 -13.49 2.58 10.27
N SER A 75 -12.96 1.65 11.07
CA SER A 75 -13.74 0.69 11.87
C SER A 75 -14.16 1.19 13.26
N GLN A 76 -13.63 2.33 13.73
CA GLN A 76 -13.94 2.90 15.04
C GLN A 76 -15.26 3.67 15.05
N ARG A 77 -15.82 3.90 16.23
CA ARG A 77 -17.11 4.58 16.44
C ARG A 77 -16.99 6.06 16.86
N THR A 78 -15.78 6.57 17.02
CA THR A 78 -15.52 7.88 17.61
C THR A 78 -14.94 8.84 16.59
N ASP A 79 -15.52 10.03 16.49
CA ASP A 79 -15.05 11.14 15.63
C ASP A 79 -13.79 11.84 16.19
N GLU A 80 -13.21 11.35 17.30
CA GLU A 80 -12.07 12.01 17.96
C GLU A 80 -10.71 11.55 17.38
N PHE A 81 -9.82 12.52 17.15
CA PHE A 81 -8.44 12.29 16.71
C PHE A 81 -7.48 12.40 17.92
N SER A 82 -6.46 11.55 17.99
CA SER A 82 -5.51 11.56 19.11
C SER A 82 -4.09 11.36 18.59
N LEU A 83 -3.40 12.49 18.37
CA LEU A 83 -2.03 12.50 17.87
C LEU A 83 -1.07 11.73 18.78
N ASN A 84 -1.21 11.86 20.11
CA ASN A 84 -0.38 11.15 21.08
C ASN A 84 -0.46 9.62 20.90
N LYS A 85 -1.66 9.11 20.59
CA LYS A 85 -1.89 7.70 20.32
C LYS A 85 -1.21 7.27 19.02
N THR A 86 -1.37 8.06 17.96
CA THR A 86 -0.73 7.82 16.67
C THR A 86 0.80 7.77 16.81
N ILE A 87 1.38 8.76 17.49
CA ILE A 87 2.83 8.83 17.76
C ILE A 87 3.29 7.61 18.56
N ARG A 88 2.58 7.23 19.63
CA ARG A 88 2.94 6.06 20.43
C ARG A 88 2.97 4.78 19.58
N TYR A 89 1.96 4.55 18.76
CA TYR A 89 1.92 3.37 17.89
C TYR A 89 2.96 3.42 16.79
N ALA A 90 3.22 4.60 16.20
CA ALA A 90 4.29 4.80 15.24
C ALA A 90 5.64 4.42 15.84
N LEU A 91 5.95 4.93 17.04
CA LEU A 91 7.19 4.63 17.73
C LEU A 91 7.33 3.14 18.07
N ILE A 92 6.28 2.50 18.59
CA ILE A 92 6.31 1.06 18.90
C ILE A 92 6.56 0.24 17.62
N SER A 93 5.81 0.51 16.54
CA SER A 93 5.97 -0.21 15.27
C SER A 93 7.37 -0.02 14.67
N LEU A 94 7.90 1.21 14.70
CA LEU A 94 9.25 1.50 14.20
C LEU A 94 10.33 0.85 15.07
N LEU A 95 10.17 0.83 16.40
CA LEU A 95 11.11 0.14 17.28
C LEU A 95 11.11 -1.37 17.04
N CYS A 96 9.95 -1.99 16.86
CA CYS A 96 9.82 -3.42 16.59
C CYS A 96 10.46 -3.83 15.25
N ILE A 97 10.34 -3.00 14.21
CA ILE A 97 10.93 -3.30 12.90
C ILE A 97 12.41 -2.88 12.81
N SER A 98 12.87 -2.02 13.73
CA SER A 98 14.20 -1.41 13.64
C SER A 98 15.36 -2.40 13.52
N PRO A 99 15.40 -3.58 14.17
CA PRO A 99 16.52 -4.51 14.03
C PRO A 99 16.57 -5.15 12.63
N ILE A 100 15.41 -5.53 12.09
CA ILE A 100 15.29 -6.08 10.72
C ILE A 100 15.67 -5.01 9.71
N LEU A 101 15.20 -3.78 9.93
CA LEU A 101 15.54 -2.66 9.06
C LEU A 101 17.03 -2.35 9.11
N LEU A 102 17.65 -2.26 10.29
CA LEU A 102 19.09 -2.06 10.42
C LEU A 102 19.87 -3.16 9.72
N PHE A 103 19.47 -4.41 9.87
CA PHE A 103 20.08 -5.52 9.14
C PHE A 103 20.01 -5.32 7.62
N ILE A 104 18.82 -5.02 7.09
CA ILE A 104 18.65 -4.75 5.65
C ILE A 104 19.53 -3.56 5.22
N LEU A 105 19.51 -2.44 5.94
CA LEU A 105 20.26 -1.25 5.57
C LEU A 105 21.78 -1.48 5.61
N ILE A 106 22.27 -2.30 6.54
CA ILE A 106 23.68 -2.73 6.59
C ILE A 106 24.03 -3.56 5.36
N GLN A 107 23.20 -4.55 4.99
CA GLN A 107 23.43 -5.38 3.79
C GLN A 107 23.43 -4.55 2.51
N LEU A 108 22.55 -3.54 2.44
CA LEU A 108 22.45 -2.62 1.32
C LEU A 108 23.55 -1.54 1.30
N LYS A 109 24.44 -1.50 2.31
CA LYS A 109 25.47 -0.46 2.49
C LYS A 109 24.90 0.96 2.49
N ILE A 110 23.66 1.12 2.99
CA ILE A 110 23.00 2.42 3.09
C ILE A 110 23.56 3.16 4.32
N SER A 111 23.89 4.45 4.15
CA SER A 111 24.46 5.25 5.25
C SER A 111 23.45 5.46 6.39
N ILE A 112 23.95 5.62 7.61
CA ILE A 112 23.12 5.90 8.80
C ILE A 112 22.22 7.13 8.60
N LEU A 113 22.70 8.13 7.86
CA LEU A 113 21.94 9.34 7.56
C LEU A 113 20.71 9.02 6.69
N PHE A 114 20.85 8.15 5.68
CA PHE A 114 19.72 7.68 4.88
C PHE A 114 18.73 6.86 5.71
N SER A 115 19.22 6.03 6.62
CA SER A 115 18.38 5.28 7.57
C SER A 115 17.47 6.24 8.35
N PHE A 116 18.03 7.34 8.84
CA PHE A 116 17.26 8.36 9.56
C PHE A 116 16.16 9.00 8.70
N LEU A 117 16.43 9.27 7.41
CA LEU A 117 15.42 9.79 6.48
C LEU A 117 14.27 8.80 6.24
N ILE A 118 14.59 7.50 6.11
CA ILE A 118 13.58 6.44 5.99
C ILE A 118 12.66 6.43 7.22
N PHE A 119 13.24 6.56 8.43
CA PHE A 119 12.46 6.66 9.67
C PHE A 119 11.57 7.91 9.70
N ILE A 120 12.08 9.07 9.27
CA ILE A 120 11.28 10.31 9.17
C ILE A 120 10.10 10.09 8.21
N SER A 121 10.34 9.50 7.04
CA SER A 121 9.30 9.24 6.05
C SER A 121 8.22 8.32 6.64
N ALA A 122 8.62 7.21 7.23
CA ALA A 122 7.72 6.24 7.84
C ALA A 122 6.90 6.87 8.98
N PHE A 123 7.53 7.66 9.86
CA PHE A 123 6.84 8.38 10.93
C PHE A 123 5.84 9.42 10.40
N SER A 124 6.20 10.14 9.34
CA SER A 124 5.32 11.11 8.69
C SER A 124 4.08 10.44 8.12
N TYR A 125 4.27 9.30 7.45
CA TYR A 125 3.17 8.48 6.96
C TYR A 125 2.30 7.90 8.07
N ALA A 126 2.87 7.55 9.22
CA ALA A 126 2.07 7.08 10.37
C ALA A 126 1.00 8.09 10.78
N ILE A 127 1.38 9.37 10.88
CA ILE A 127 0.46 10.45 11.20
C ILE A 127 -0.54 10.65 10.06
N GLN A 128 -0.05 10.66 8.81
CA GLN A 128 -0.90 10.92 7.65
C GLN A 128 -1.94 9.81 7.43
N PHE A 129 -1.62 8.53 7.63
CA PHE A 129 -2.56 7.41 7.51
C PHE A 129 -3.68 7.44 8.56
N ASP A 130 -3.36 7.78 9.81
CA ASP A 130 -4.40 7.95 10.82
C ASP A 130 -5.31 9.15 10.48
N PHE A 131 -4.72 10.22 9.93
CA PHE A 131 -5.48 11.38 9.47
C PHE A 131 -6.35 11.08 8.23
N PHE A 132 -5.87 10.26 7.29
CA PHE A 132 -6.66 9.71 6.18
C PHE A 132 -7.86 8.90 6.70
N GLY A 133 -7.63 8.04 7.70
CA GLY A 133 -8.68 7.32 8.39
C GLY A 133 -9.71 8.25 9.04
N TYR A 134 -9.26 9.35 9.64
CA TYR A 134 -10.13 10.38 10.21
C TYR A 134 -10.98 11.06 9.15
N LEU A 135 -10.39 11.57 8.07
CA LEU A 135 -11.11 12.21 6.95
C LEU A 135 -12.15 11.27 6.31
N SER A 136 -11.78 9.99 6.18
CA SER A 136 -12.69 8.94 5.73
C SER A 136 -13.86 8.75 6.69
N HIS A 137 -13.59 8.70 8.00
CA HIS A 137 -14.61 8.48 9.03
C HIS A 137 -15.65 9.61 9.05
N ILE A 138 -15.20 10.86 9.02
CA ILE A 138 -16.07 12.05 8.96
C ILE A 138 -16.67 12.31 7.56
N LYS A 139 -16.50 11.36 6.63
CA LYS A 139 -17.03 11.41 5.25
C LYS A 139 -16.66 12.69 4.49
N LYS A 140 -15.39 13.10 4.55
CA LYS A 140 -14.83 14.18 3.73
C LYS A 140 -13.97 13.61 2.57
N PRO A 141 -14.58 13.02 1.53
CA PRO A 141 -13.86 12.35 0.45
C PRO A 141 -13.00 13.31 -0.39
N TYR A 142 -13.44 14.57 -0.59
CA TYR A 142 -12.65 15.60 -1.28
C TYR A 142 -11.43 16.03 -0.47
N SER A 143 -11.57 16.14 0.84
CA SER A 143 -10.44 16.41 1.75
C SER A 143 -9.40 15.30 1.69
N TYR A 144 -9.87 14.04 1.71
CA TYR A 144 -9.01 12.87 1.58
C TYR A 144 -8.24 12.89 0.26
N ALA A 145 -8.97 13.03 -0.86
CA ALA A 145 -8.38 13.09 -2.19
C ALA A 145 -7.42 14.27 -2.35
N GLY A 146 -7.78 15.45 -1.82
CA GLY A 146 -6.95 16.65 -1.87
C GLY A 146 -5.62 16.47 -1.14
N LEU A 147 -5.61 15.87 0.05
CA LEU A 147 -4.37 15.60 0.78
C LEU A 147 -3.48 14.57 0.06
N LYS A 148 -4.07 13.54 -0.58
CA LYS A 148 -3.35 12.56 -1.40
C LYS A 148 -2.66 13.20 -2.60
N VAL A 149 -3.40 14.02 -3.35
CA VAL A 149 -2.86 14.75 -4.51
C VAL A 149 -1.81 15.77 -4.07
N LEU A 150 -2.02 16.43 -2.93
CA LEU A 150 -1.05 17.38 -2.36
C LEU A 150 0.26 16.70 -1.98
N ASP A 151 0.23 15.53 -1.32
CA ASP A 151 1.44 14.75 -1.02
C ASP A 151 2.21 14.41 -2.30
N ALA A 152 1.55 13.84 -3.30
CA ALA A 152 2.20 13.47 -4.54
C ALA A 152 2.72 14.68 -5.33
N GLY A 153 1.97 15.78 -5.35
CA GLY A 153 2.40 17.03 -5.98
C GLY A 153 3.62 17.64 -5.30
N LEU A 154 3.68 17.58 -3.96
CA LEU A 154 4.84 18.04 -3.20
C LEU A 154 6.07 17.17 -3.43
N LYS A 155 5.92 15.86 -3.65
CA LYS A 155 7.06 15.03 -4.07
C LYS A 155 7.67 15.55 -5.37
N ILE A 156 6.86 15.80 -6.40
CA ILE A 156 7.35 16.36 -7.68
C ILE A 156 8.07 17.70 -7.42
N PHE A 157 7.41 18.62 -6.70
CA PHE A 157 7.95 19.94 -6.44
C PHE A 157 9.26 19.91 -5.64
N LEU A 158 9.32 19.12 -4.56
CA LEU A 158 10.51 19.03 -3.72
C LEU A 158 11.64 18.27 -4.42
N VAL A 159 11.35 17.20 -5.16
CA VAL A 159 12.35 16.47 -5.97
C VAL A 159 12.96 17.41 -7.02
N PHE A 160 12.14 18.20 -7.71
CA PHE A 160 12.63 19.20 -8.66
C PHE A 160 13.46 20.30 -7.99
N SER A 161 12.97 20.83 -6.87
CA SER A 161 13.63 21.95 -6.17
C SER A 161 14.97 21.53 -5.55
N PHE A 162 14.99 20.43 -4.80
CA PHE A 162 16.22 19.91 -4.20
C PHE A 162 17.16 19.29 -5.24
N GLY A 163 16.61 18.62 -6.26
CA GLY A 163 17.38 18.06 -7.37
C GLY A 163 18.11 19.14 -8.17
N SER A 164 17.43 20.24 -8.52
CA SER A 164 18.06 21.35 -9.26
C SER A 164 19.12 22.09 -8.45
N LEU A 165 18.93 22.23 -7.14
CA LEU A 165 19.86 22.94 -6.25
C LEU A 165 21.09 22.12 -5.87
N LEU A 166 20.93 20.82 -5.60
CA LEU A 166 21.96 19.99 -4.98
C LEU A 166 22.45 18.84 -5.86
N GLN A 167 21.70 18.45 -6.89
CA GLN A 167 22.03 17.37 -7.85
C GLN A 167 22.65 16.13 -7.18
N SER A 168 22.07 15.68 -6.07
CA SER A 168 22.60 14.56 -5.31
C SER A 168 21.52 13.59 -4.90
N PHE A 169 21.89 12.31 -4.85
CA PHE A 169 21.06 11.23 -4.36
C PHE A 169 20.44 11.53 -2.99
N PHE A 170 21.23 12.09 -2.09
CA PHE A 170 20.78 12.50 -0.76
C PHE A 170 19.62 13.51 -0.80
N ALA A 171 19.74 14.55 -1.62
CA ALA A 171 18.74 15.59 -1.75
C ALA A 171 17.40 15.04 -2.25
N ILE A 172 17.43 14.07 -3.16
CA ILE A 172 16.23 13.41 -3.69
C ILE A 172 15.54 12.56 -2.61
N VAL A 173 16.30 11.72 -1.88
CA VAL A 173 15.72 10.92 -0.79
C VAL A 173 15.19 11.81 0.33
N PHE A 174 15.87 12.91 0.63
CA PHE A 174 15.40 13.92 1.58
C PHE A 174 14.06 14.50 1.16
N ALA A 175 13.91 14.90 -0.11
CA ALA A 175 12.66 15.41 -0.67
C ALA A 175 11.50 14.40 -0.51
N TYR A 176 11.71 13.13 -0.87
CA TYR A 176 10.71 12.08 -0.70
C TYR A 176 10.32 11.84 0.77
N SER A 177 11.29 11.97 1.67
CA SER A 177 11.07 11.72 3.10
C SER A 177 10.29 12.84 3.78
N LEU A 178 10.45 14.08 3.32
CA LEU A 178 9.79 15.28 3.87
C LEU A 178 8.41 15.55 3.29
N ALA A 179 8.17 15.18 2.04
CA ALA A 179 6.92 15.50 1.33
C ALA A 179 5.65 15.15 2.13
N PRO A 180 5.51 13.97 2.76
CA PRO A 180 4.28 13.60 3.47
C PRO A 180 3.98 14.50 4.67
N LEU A 181 5.02 14.89 5.42
CA LEU A 181 4.90 15.78 6.57
C LEU A 181 4.54 17.20 6.13
N VAL A 182 5.24 17.72 5.12
CA VAL A 182 4.98 19.06 4.58
C VAL A 182 3.57 19.13 4.01
N ALA A 183 3.13 18.09 3.29
CA ALA A 183 1.77 17.99 2.75
C ALA A 183 0.72 18.06 3.85
N LEU A 184 0.90 17.29 4.93
CA LEU A 184 -0.03 17.28 6.05
C LEU A 184 -0.08 18.65 6.75
N LEU A 185 1.06 19.28 7.02
CA LEU A 185 1.12 20.59 7.68
C LEU A 185 0.49 21.69 6.83
N LEU A 186 0.79 21.72 5.53
CA LEU A 186 0.17 22.67 4.59
C LEU A 186 -1.34 22.43 4.51
N TYR A 187 -1.77 21.18 4.42
CA TYR A 187 -3.19 20.84 4.39
C TYR A 187 -3.93 21.28 5.65
N LEU A 188 -3.39 20.99 6.84
CA LEU A 188 -3.99 21.41 8.11
C LEU A 188 -4.11 22.94 8.20
N ARG A 189 -3.09 23.66 7.75
CA ARG A 189 -3.11 25.13 7.70
C ARG A 189 -4.17 25.68 6.74
N LEU A 190 -4.39 25.02 5.61
CA LEU A 190 -5.33 25.48 4.56
C LEU A 190 -6.78 25.04 4.78
N SER A 191 -7.01 23.92 5.45
CA SER A 191 -8.33 23.26 5.49
C SER A 191 -9.28 23.75 6.58
N ASN A 192 -8.83 24.66 7.47
CA ASN A 192 -9.55 25.09 8.69
C ASN A 192 -10.09 23.92 9.54
N LEU A 193 -9.57 22.71 9.34
CA LEU A 193 -9.92 21.54 10.12
C LEU A 193 -9.22 21.66 11.47
N ASN A 194 -9.99 21.81 12.54
CA ASN A 194 -9.51 21.70 13.92
C ASN A 194 -9.93 20.32 14.46
N PRO A 195 -9.04 19.31 14.41
CA PRO A 195 -9.35 18.01 14.99
C PRO A 195 -9.61 18.19 16.49
N SER A 196 -10.68 17.60 17.03
CA SER A 196 -10.87 17.53 18.47
C SER A 196 -9.85 16.54 19.05
N TYR A 197 -8.95 17.04 19.91
CA TYR A 197 -7.87 16.26 20.50
C TYR A 197 -8.23 15.78 21.91
N LYS A 198 -8.12 14.47 22.16
CA LYS A 198 -8.08 13.92 23.54
C LYS A 198 -6.71 13.35 23.88
N LYS A 199 -6.30 13.60 25.14
CA LYS A 199 -5.04 13.12 25.74
C LYS A 199 -5.02 11.59 25.94
N THR A 200 -6.16 10.94 26.13
CA THR A 200 -6.23 9.50 26.43
C THR A 200 -7.48 8.88 25.82
N ILE A 201 -7.29 8.05 24.79
CA ILE A 201 -8.31 7.13 24.27
C ILE A 201 -7.78 5.72 24.52
N SER A 202 -8.49 4.93 25.33
CA SER A 202 -8.17 3.50 25.46
C SER A 202 -8.48 2.81 24.13
N SER A 203 -7.54 2.03 23.62
CA SER A 203 -7.69 1.40 22.31
C SER A 203 -7.10 0.01 22.29
N LYS A 204 -7.70 -0.87 21.49
CA LYS A 204 -7.29 -2.26 21.35
C LYS A 204 -5.99 -2.35 20.53
N THR A 205 -4.84 -2.23 21.21
CA THR A 205 -3.48 -2.37 20.65
C THR A 205 -3.29 -3.63 19.80
N LYS A 206 -3.94 -4.75 20.15
CA LYS A 206 -3.83 -6.02 19.42
C LYS A 206 -4.31 -5.92 17.95
N ALA A 207 -5.49 -5.32 17.72
CA ALA A 207 -6.04 -5.17 16.37
C ALA A 207 -5.15 -4.28 15.48
N TYR A 208 -4.42 -3.34 16.08
CA TYR A 208 -3.42 -2.55 15.37
C TYR A 208 -2.24 -3.38 14.91
N ILE A 209 -1.66 -4.14 15.83
CA ILE A 209 -0.53 -5.01 15.53
C ILE A 209 -0.89 -5.99 14.40
N ASP A 210 -2.04 -6.66 14.48
CA ASP A 210 -2.47 -7.63 13.46
C ASP A 210 -2.62 -6.99 12.07
N LEU A 211 -3.20 -5.78 11.99
CA LEU A 211 -3.41 -5.07 10.73
C LEU A 211 -2.10 -4.47 10.18
N SER A 212 -1.20 -4.03 11.04
CA SER A 212 0.15 -3.62 10.63
C SER A 212 0.92 -4.81 10.07
N ILE A 213 0.81 -6.01 10.66
CA ILE A 213 1.45 -7.23 10.12
C ILE A 213 0.87 -7.58 8.74
N LEU A 214 -0.46 -7.60 8.60
CA LEU A 214 -1.16 -7.84 7.34
C LEU A 214 -0.67 -6.90 6.23
N ASN A 215 -0.66 -5.59 6.50
CA ASN A 215 -0.27 -4.60 5.51
C ASN A 215 1.24 -4.66 5.24
N PHE A 216 2.07 -4.89 6.25
CA PHE A 216 3.52 -5.05 6.09
C PHE A 216 3.84 -6.21 5.15
N ILE A 217 3.24 -7.38 5.36
CA ILE A 217 3.45 -8.55 4.49
C ILE A 217 2.90 -8.27 3.08
N SER A 218 1.70 -7.70 2.97
CA SER A 218 1.10 -7.39 1.67
C SER A 218 1.94 -6.40 0.85
N LEU A 219 2.49 -5.38 1.51
CA LEU A 219 3.39 -4.41 0.87
C LEU A 219 4.77 -5.01 0.60
N SER A 220 5.21 -5.98 1.41
CA SER A 220 6.43 -6.76 1.13
C SER A 220 6.26 -7.63 -0.11
N TYR A 221 5.07 -8.18 -0.38
CA TYR A 221 4.81 -8.82 -1.68
C TYR A 221 4.82 -7.81 -2.84
N LEU A 222 4.28 -6.59 -2.61
CA LEU A 222 4.19 -5.58 -3.66
C LEU A 222 5.51 -4.90 -4.00
N TYR A 223 6.43 -4.73 -3.04
CA TYR A 223 7.69 -3.99 -3.20
C TYR A 223 8.94 -4.77 -2.78
N GLY A 224 8.79 -5.99 -2.29
CA GLY A 224 9.91 -6.81 -1.86
C GLY A 224 10.64 -7.48 -3.01
N LEU A 225 10.02 -7.66 -4.18
CA LEU A 225 10.66 -8.34 -5.31
C LEU A 225 11.98 -7.68 -5.75
N PRO A 226 12.07 -6.34 -5.93
CA PRO A 226 13.33 -5.65 -6.21
C PRO A 226 14.35 -5.83 -5.09
N LEU A 227 13.89 -5.74 -3.84
CA LEU A 227 14.74 -5.85 -2.66
C LEU A 227 15.38 -7.24 -2.56
N VAL A 228 14.59 -8.31 -2.69
CA VAL A 228 15.09 -9.68 -2.60
C VAL A 228 15.98 -10.00 -3.79
N ASN A 229 15.67 -9.50 -4.99
CA ASN A 229 16.55 -9.66 -6.15
C ASN A 229 17.93 -9.03 -5.91
N TYR A 230 17.95 -7.77 -5.45
CA TYR A 230 19.20 -7.06 -5.15
C TYR A 230 19.97 -7.67 -3.97
N LEU A 231 19.29 -8.12 -2.91
CA LEU A 231 19.94 -8.78 -1.76
C LEU A 231 20.55 -10.14 -2.11
N LYS A 232 20.07 -10.81 -3.17
CA LYS A 232 20.64 -12.07 -3.65
C LYS A 232 21.97 -11.84 -4.38
N ASP A 233 22.04 -10.77 -5.15
CA ASP A 233 23.23 -10.37 -5.90
C ASP A 233 23.22 -8.85 -6.13
N ASN A 234 24.14 -8.13 -5.48
CA ASN A 234 24.20 -6.67 -5.57
C ASN A 234 24.52 -6.18 -7.01
N GLU A 235 25.04 -7.05 -7.88
CA GLU A 235 25.29 -6.70 -9.29
C GLU A 235 23.98 -6.56 -10.09
N THR A 236 22.85 -7.06 -9.56
CA THR A 236 21.55 -7.02 -10.25
C THR A 236 20.77 -5.72 -10.05
N ILE A 237 21.41 -4.62 -9.60
CA ILE A 237 20.72 -3.37 -9.24
C ILE A 237 19.82 -2.81 -10.36
N TYR A 238 20.26 -2.93 -11.61
CA TYR A 238 19.47 -2.49 -12.78
C TYR A 238 18.27 -3.39 -13.02
N THR A 239 18.42 -4.69 -12.81
CA THR A 239 17.30 -5.65 -12.88
C THR A 239 16.30 -5.41 -11.75
N ALA A 240 16.78 -5.15 -10.54
CA ALA A 240 15.92 -4.78 -9.43
C ALA A 240 15.16 -3.46 -9.71
N SER A 241 15.83 -2.48 -10.33
CA SER A 241 15.20 -1.24 -10.76
C SER A 241 14.11 -1.46 -11.82
N ASN A 242 14.36 -2.34 -12.79
CA ASN A 242 13.37 -2.78 -13.78
C ASN A 242 12.12 -3.42 -13.13
N LEU A 243 12.34 -4.34 -12.18
CA LEU A 243 11.27 -4.96 -11.39
C LEU A 243 10.46 -3.90 -10.62
N PHE A 244 11.15 -2.91 -10.06
CA PHE A 244 10.50 -1.81 -9.37
C PHE A 244 9.60 -0.98 -10.29
N PHE A 245 10.04 -0.65 -11.51
CA PHE A 245 9.20 0.11 -12.45
C PHE A 245 7.92 -0.65 -12.82
N GLY A 246 8.03 -1.96 -13.05
CA GLY A 246 6.85 -2.83 -13.24
C GLY A 246 5.91 -2.79 -12.04
N GLN A 247 6.45 -2.78 -10.82
CA GLN A 247 5.66 -2.69 -9.59
C GLN A 247 5.05 -1.31 -9.36
N ALA A 248 5.76 -0.23 -9.64
CA ALA A 248 5.27 1.14 -9.53
C ALA A 248 4.09 1.37 -10.49
N TYR A 249 4.17 0.85 -11.71
CA TYR A 249 3.04 0.80 -12.63
C TYR A 249 1.90 -0.06 -12.07
N SER A 250 2.23 -1.23 -11.51
CA SER A 250 1.25 -2.15 -10.91
C SER A 250 0.60 -1.63 -9.63
N GLN A 251 1.19 -0.65 -8.96
CA GLN A 251 0.61 0.04 -7.81
C GLN A 251 -0.64 0.83 -8.21
N VAL A 252 -0.73 1.30 -9.46
CA VAL A 252 -1.90 2.05 -9.93
C VAL A 252 -3.17 1.20 -9.81
N LEU A 253 -3.08 -0.12 -10.05
CA LEU A 253 -4.18 -1.05 -9.77
C LEU A 253 -4.55 -1.07 -8.28
N GLN A 254 -3.56 -1.05 -7.39
CA GLN A 254 -3.79 -1.10 -5.94
C GLN A 254 -4.60 0.10 -5.44
N PHE A 255 -4.58 1.24 -6.14
CA PHE A 255 -5.42 2.38 -5.79
C PHE A 255 -6.92 2.11 -5.94
N THR A 256 -7.30 1.13 -6.78
CA THR A 256 -8.70 0.68 -6.89
C THR A 256 -9.19 0.00 -5.60
N LEU A 257 -8.28 -0.49 -4.74
CA LEU A 257 -8.62 -1.07 -3.45
C LEU A 257 -9.32 -0.06 -2.55
N ALA A 258 -8.84 1.17 -2.47
CA ALA A 258 -9.33 2.11 -1.46
C ALA A 258 -10.82 2.42 -1.67
N PRO A 259 -11.32 2.76 -2.86
CA PRO A 259 -12.76 2.91 -3.09
C PRO A 259 -13.59 1.69 -2.68
N ILE A 260 -13.10 0.47 -2.95
CA ILE A 260 -13.75 -0.78 -2.53
C ILE A 260 -13.74 -0.89 -0.99
N GLN A 261 -12.59 -0.63 -0.35
CA GLN A 261 -12.44 -0.63 1.11
C GLN A 261 -13.38 0.37 1.78
N PHE A 262 -13.39 1.61 1.29
CA PHE A 262 -14.21 2.72 1.77
C PHE A 262 -15.71 2.39 1.75
N TYR A 263 -16.15 1.61 0.76
CA TYR A 263 -17.54 1.20 0.65
C TYR A 263 -17.87 -0.02 1.53
N PHE A 264 -17.09 -1.09 1.38
CA PHE A 264 -17.46 -2.40 1.94
C PHE A 264 -17.06 -2.54 3.41
N LEU A 265 -15.87 -2.09 3.81
CA LEU A 265 -15.36 -2.35 5.16
C LEU A 265 -16.22 -1.67 6.25
N PRO A 266 -16.59 -0.38 6.15
CA PRO A 266 -17.46 0.24 7.15
C PRO A 266 -18.87 -0.37 7.18
N LYS A 267 -19.40 -0.79 6.01
CA LYS A 267 -20.71 -1.43 5.90
C LYS A 267 -20.74 -2.76 6.65
N LEU A 268 -19.77 -3.64 6.40
CA LEU A 268 -19.65 -4.94 7.05
C LEU A 268 -19.44 -4.80 8.57
N ALA A 269 -18.55 -3.89 8.98
CA ALA A 269 -18.30 -3.64 10.40
C ALA A 269 -19.56 -3.16 11.14
N LYS A 270 -20.37 -2.30 10.50
CA LYS A 270 -21.63 -1.82 11.08
C LYS A 270 -22.67 -2.94 11.23
N GLN A 271 -22.85 -3.78 10.21
CA GLN A 271 -23.77 -4.92 10.22
C GLN A 271 -23.43 -5.90 11.36
N TYR A 272 -22.17 -6.32 11.43
CA TYR A 272 -21.69 -7.20 12.51
C TYR A 272 -21.98 -6.61 13.89
N SER A 273 -21.70 -5.32 14.06
CA SER A 273 -21.84 -4.66 15.35
C SER A 273 -23.29 -4.49 15.85
N LYS A 274 -24.26 -4.68 14.96
CA LYS A 274 -25.70 -4.69 15.27
C LYS A 274 -26.24 -6.11 15.48
N GLY A 275 -25.40 -7.14 15.37
CA GLY A 275 -25.84 -8.53 15.36
C GLY A 275 -26.66 -8.89 14.11
N GLU A 276 -26.57 -8.11 13.03
CA GLU A 276 -27.21 -8.44 11.76
C GLU A 276 -26.40 -9.57 11.09
N ASN A 277 -27.08 -10.62 10.60
CA ASN A 277 -26.43 -11.68 9.84
C ASN A 277 -25.79 -11.11 8.57
N ILE A 278 -24.46 -11.15 8.50
CA ILE A 278 -23.71 -10.77 7.31
C ILE A 278 -23.95 -11.83 6.24
N LYS A 279 -24.64 -11.45 5.17
CA LYS A 279 -24.90 -12.36 4.06
C LYS A 279 -23.61 -12.61 3.28
N LEU A 280 -23.36 -13.87 2.94
CA LEU A 280 -22.29 -14.32 2.03
C LEU A 280 -22.24 -13.47 0.74
N SER A 281 -23.42 -13.10 0.21
CA SER A 281 -23.54 -12.25 -0.98
C SER A 281 -22.99 -10.82 -0.83
N ASP A 282 -22.95 -10.25 0.38
CA ASP A 282 -22.38 -8.91 0.60
C ASP A 282 -20.84 -8.95 0.66
N ILE A 283 -20.27 -10.05 1.15
CA ILE A 283 -18.81 -10.28 1.17
C ILE A 283 -18.30 -10.50 -0.26
N TYR A 284 -18.97 -11.36 -1.02
CA TYR A 284 -18.56 -11.64 -2.39
C TYR A 284 -18.73 -10.48 -3.36
N ARG A 285 -19.59 -9.48 -3.08
CA ARG A 285 -19.71 -8.30 -3.96
C ARG A 285 -18.41 -7.52 -4.07
N GLY A 286 -17.70 -7.30 -2.95
CA GLY A 286 -16.42 -6.61 -2.96
C GLY A 286 -15.36 -7.41 -3.72
N PHE A 287 -15.33 -8.73 -3.50
CA PHE A 287 -14.42 -9.63 -4.21
C PHE A 287 -14.71 -9.70 -5.72
N TYR A 288 -15.96 -9.88 -6.14
CA TYR A 288 -16.34 -9.91 -7.55
C TYR A 288 -15.96 -8.62 -8.27
N MET A 289 -16.15 -7.48 -7.60
CA MET A 289 -15.74 -6.21 -8.17
C MET A 289 -14.22 -6.13 -8.34
N ALA A 290 -13.47 -6.49 -7.31
CA ALA A 290 -12.00 -6.53 -7.37
C ALA A 290 -11.52 -7.47 -8.48
N ALA A 291 -12.17 -8.62 -8.66
CA ALA A 291 -11.87 -9.58 -9.72
C ALA A 291 -12.15 -9.01 -11.12
N ILE A 292 -13.29 -8.34 -11.34
CA ILE A 292 -13.60 -7.71 -12.64
C ILE A 292 -12.57 -6.64 -12.99
N VAL A 293 -12.23 -5.75 -12.03
CA VAL A 293 -11.21 -4.72 -12.22
C VAL A 293 -9.85 -5.35 -12.49
N SER A 294 -9.52 -6.44 -11.79
CA SER A 294 -8.27 -7.17 -11.98
C SER A 294 -8.15 -7.79 -13.36
N ILE A 295 -9.23 -8.41 -13.87
CA ILE A 295 -9.25 -9.00 -15.23
C ILE A 295 -9.04 -7.89 -16.26
N ALA A 296 -9.79 -6.78 -16.15
CA ALA A 296 -9.64 -5.64 -17.05
C ALA A 296 -8.21 -5.08 -17.01
N TYR A 297 -7.60 -5.01 -15.82
CA TYR A 297 -6.23 -4.55 -15.63
C TYR A 297 -5.21 -5.48 -16.30
N VAL A 298 -5.31 -6.80 -16.09
CA VAL A 298 -4.38 -7.76 -16.72
C VAL A 298 -4.48 -7.70 -18.25
N VAL A 299 -5.69 -7.63 -18.80
CA VAL A 299 -5.88 -7.46 -20.25
C VAL A 299 -5.26 -6.15 -20.73
N PHE A 300 -5.47 -5.05 -20.00
CA PHE A 300 -4.86 -3.77 -20.34
C PHE A 300 -3.33 -3.81 -20.28
N THR A 301 -2.75 -4.42 -19.24
CA THR A 301 -1.31 -4.59 -19.09
C THR A 301 -0.73 -5.50 -20.16
N TYR A 302 -1.43 -6.56 -20.57
CA TYR A 302 -1.03 -7.42 -21.68
C TYR A 302 -0.89 -6.63 -22.98
N ILE A 303 -1.86 -5.76 -23.29
CA ILE A 303 -1.90 -5.03 -24.57
C ILE A 303 -1.00 -3.79 -24.56
N PHE A 304 -0.95 -3.06 -23.44
CA PHE A 304 -0.35 -1.72 -23.37
C PHE A 304 0.73 -1.57 -22.30
N GLY A 305 0.88 -2.52 -21.38
CA GLY A 305 1.69 -2.39 -20.17
C GLY A 305 3.13 -1.96 -20.43
N VAL A 306 3.86 -2.74 -21.23
CA VAL A 306 5.26 -2.45 -21.59
C VAL A 306 5.39 -1.05 -22.19
N ARG A 307 4.53 -0.70 -23.16
CA ARG A 307 4.55 0.61 -23.81
C ARG A 307 4.32 1.76 -22.84
N VAL A 308 3.40 1.60 -21.90
CA VAL A 308 3.13 2.61 -20.87
C VAL A 308 4.33 2.77 -19.94
N ILE A 309 4.92 1.67 -19.47
CA ILE A 309 6.09 1.72 -18.57
C ILE A 309 7.29 2.36 -19.30
N THR A 310 7.58 1.93 -20.53
CA THR A 310 8.64 2.52 -21.37
C THR A 310 8.38 4.00 -21.65
N TYR A 311 7.13 4.44 -21.77
CA TYR A 311 6.84 5.87 -21.93
C TYR A 311 7.24 6.69 -20.69
N PHE A 312 7.02 6.16 -19.48
CA PHE A 312 7.39 6.84 -18.24
C PHE A 312 8.88 6.73 -17.90
N PHE A 313 9.53 5.61 -18.19
CA PHE A 313 10.90 5.30 -17.72
C PHE A 313 11.94 5.09 -18.85
N TYR A 314 11.53 5.28 -20.12
CA TYR A 314 12.35 5.25 -21.34
C TYR A 314 13.43 4.15 -21.36
N ASN A 315 14.70 4.52 -21.60
CA ASN A 315 15.88 3.63 -21.72
C ASN A 315 16.17 2.80 -20.46
N SER A 316 15.54 3.11 -19.33
CA SER A 316 15.81 2.48 -18.05
C SER A 316 14.93 1.24 -17.81
N PHE A 317 13.96 0.96 -18.68
CA PHE A 317 13.07 -0.20 -18.58
C PHE A 317 13.35 -1.27 -19.65
N ASN A 318 13.64 -2.50 -19.23
CA ASN A 318 14.01 -3.61 -20.13
C ASN A 318 13.33 -4.96 -19.80
N LEU A 319 12.18 -4.95 -19.11
CA LEU A 319 11.43 -6.21 -18.93
C LEU A 319 10.63 -6.55 -20.18
N ASP A 320 10.49 -7.84 -20.44
CA ASP A 320 9.64 -8.32 -21.52
C ASP A 320 8.14 -8.26 -21.14
N GLU A 321 7.28 -8.60 -22.10
CA GLU A 321 5.84 -8.64 -21.89
C GLU A 321 5.45 -9.66 -20.81
N GLN A 322 6.10 -10.84 -20.80
CA GLN A 322 5.78 -11.91 -19.86
C GLN A 322 6.09 -11.50 -18.42
N GLU A 323 7.27 -10.96 -18.15
CA GLU A 323 7.69 -10.46 -16.85
C GLU A 323 6.77 -9.34 -16.36
N THR A 324 6.40 -8.42 -17.25
CA THR A 324 5.47 -7.33 -16.94
C THR A 324 4.09 -7.87 -16.52
N ILE A 325 3.58 -8.88 -17.22
CA ILE A 325 2.31 -9.55 -16.87
C ILE A 325 2.43 -10.28 -15.53
N LEU A 326 3.53 -10.99 -15.27
CA LEU A 326 3.73 -11.69 -14.00
C LEU A 326 3.73 -10.72 -12.81
N ILE A 327 4.38 -9.55 -12.94
CA ILE A 327 4.35 -8.51 -11.91
C ILE A 327 2.93 -7.97 -11.71
N ALA A 328 2.18 -7.74 -12.80
CA ALA A 328 0.78 -7.34 -12.71
C ALA A 328 -0.10 -8.39 -12.02
N MET A 329 0.16 -9.69 -12.27
CA MET A 329 -0.53 -10.78 -11.59
C MET A 329 -0.25 -10.80 -10.08
N ILE A 330 0.98 -10.50 -9.64
CA ILE A 330 1.28 -10.34 -8.20
C ILE A 330 0.41 -9.23 -7.61
N SER A 331 0.31 -8.07 -8.28
CA SER A 331 -0.55 -6.97 -7.85
C SER A 331 -2.03 -7.39 -7.79
N VAL A 332 -2.54 -8.09 -8.79
CA VAL A 332 -3.90 -8.64 -8.77
C VAL A 332 -4.14 -9.55 -7.57
N LEU A 333 -3.24 -10.49 -7.30
CA LEU A 333 -3.37 -11.39 -6.16
C LEU A 333 -3.40 -10.61 -4.84
N ILE A 334 -2.56 -9.59 -4.69
CA ILE A 334 -2.55 -8.72 -3.50
C ILE A 334 -3.88 -7.96 -3.36
N LEU A 335 -4.44 -7.44 -4.44
CA LEU A 335 -5.75 -6.76 -4.43
C LEU A 335 -6.86 -7.73 -3.98
N LEU A 336 -6.85 -8.95 -4.49
CA LEU A 336 -7.80 -9.99 -4.12
C LEU A 336 -7.62 -10.46 -2.67
N ILE A 337 -6.38 -10.59 -2.18
CA ILE A 337 -6.07 -10.91 -0.77
C ILE A 337 -6.64 -9.83 0.15
N LYS A 338 -6.35 -8.56 -0.13
CA LYS A 338 -6.79 -7.43 0.69
C LYS A 338 -8.32 -7.29 0.71
N THR A 339 -8.97 -7.43 -0.45
CA THR A 339 -10.44 -7.37 -0.53
C THR A 339 -11.11 -8.57 0.13
N SER A 340 -10.55 -9.77 0.00
CA SER A 340 -11.02 -10.97 0.73
C SER A 340 -10.86 -10.83 2.24
N SER A 341 -9.86 -10.06 2.69
CA SER A 341 -9.60 -9.85 4.11
C SER A 341 -10.66 -8.97 4.81
N PHE A 342 -11.46 -8.19 4.07
CA PHE A 342 -12.42 -7.25 4.67
C PHE A 342 -13.40 -7.87 5.65
N TYR A 343 -13.86 -9.10 5.39
CA TYR A 343 -14.77 -9.79 6.31
C TYR A 343 -14.07 -10.12 7.64
N LEU A 344 -12.91 -10.77 7.59
CA LEU A 344 -12.10 -11.09 8.77
C LEU A 344 -11.72 -9.85 9.59
N ILE A 345 -11.43 -8.74 8.91
CA ILE A 345 -11.20 -7.44 9.56
C ILE A 345 -12.48 -6.94 10.23
N ALA A 346 -13.62 -6.97 9.54
CA ALA A 346 -14.91 -6.47 10.05
C ALA A 346 -15.36 -7.24 11.31
N ILE A 347 -15.18 -8.57 11.34
CA ILE A 347 -15.53 -9.41 12.50
C ILE A 347 -14.43 -9.48 13.57
N ARG A 348 -13.33 -8.73 13.39
CA ARG A 348 -12.18 -8.63 14.31
C ARG A 348 -11.41 -9.95 14.52
N LYS A 349 -11.40 -10.84 13.53
CA LYS A 349 -10.55 -12.04 13.48
C LYS A 349 -9.26 -11.77 12.70
N THR A 350 -8.61 -10.64 12.97
CA THR A 350 -7.40 -10.17 12.28
C THR A 350 -6.17 -11.05 12.55
N GLU A 351 -6.15 -11.76 13.68
CA GLU A 351 -5.09 -12.72 14.03
C GLU A 351 -4.98 -13.87 13.01
N LEU A 352 -6.11 -14.39 12.50
CA LEU A 352 -6.13 -15.45 11.49
C LEU A 352 -5.51 -14.98 10.16
N LEU A 353 -5.72 -13.72 9.79
CA LEU A 353 -5.08 -13.09 8.64
C LEU A 353 -3.57 -12.99 8.84
N GLY A 354 -3.15 -12.50 10.01
CA GLY A 354 -1.75 -12.38 10.39
C GLY A 354 -1.01 -13.72 10.27
N TYR A 355 -1.56 -14.79 10.83
CA TYR A 355 -0.94 -16.13 10.77
C TYR A 355 -0.89 -16.70 9.34
N THR A 356 -1.96 -16.53 8.57
CA THR A 356 -2.03 -17.03 7.18
C THR A 356 -1.00 -16.35 6.29
N LEU A 357 -0.86 -15.04 6.41
CA LEU A 357 0.11 -14.28 5.62
C LEU A 357 1.54 -14.50 6.10
N LEU A 358 1.76 -14.58 7.41
CA LEU A 358 3.08 -14.83 7.96
C LEU A 358 3.58 -16.21 7.55
N SER A 359 2.76 -17.25 7.65
CA SER A 359 3.13 -18.60 7.19
C SER A 359 3.45 -18.64 5.69
N SER A 360 2.66 -17.95 4.86
CA SER A 360 2.94 -17.84 3.43
C SER A 360 4.23 -17.07 3.14
N PHE A 361 4.52 -16.03 3.92
CA PHE A 361 5.75 -15.24 3.77
C PHE A 361 6.99 -16.01 4.23
N LEU A 362 6.88 -16.82 5.28
CA LEU A 362 7.94 -17.75 5.70
C LEU A 362 8.16 -18.86 4.65
N LEU A 363 7.08 -19.36 4.05
CA LEU A 363 7.15 -20.29 2.92
C LEU A 363 7.88 -19.67 1.72
N LEU A 364 7.63 -18.39 1.41
CA LEU A 364 8.39 -17.66 0.38
C LEU A 364 9.89 -17.68 0.70
N GLY A 365 10.27 -17.33 1.94
CA GLY A 365 11.66 -17.37 2.37
C GLY A 365 12.28 -18.76 2.21
N ALA A 366 11.56 -19.81 2.59
CA ALA A 366 12.00 -21.19 2.42
C ALA A 366 12.17 -21.56 0.94
N ILE A 367 11.21 -21.23 0.07
CA ILE A 367 11.31 -21.51 -1.36
C ILE A 367 12.52 -20.77 -1.96
N VAL A 368 12.68 -19.48 -1.68
CA VAL A 368 13.78 -18.68 -2.22
C VAL A 368 15.14 -19.20 -1.72
N TYR A 369 15.22 -19.68 -0.48
CA TYR A 369 16.47 -20.20 0.09
C TYR A 369 16.80 -21.63 -0.38
N PHE A 370 15.82 -22.54 -0.42
CA PHE A 370 16.04 -23.96 -0.72
C PHE A 370 15.90 -24.32 -2.20
N THR A 371 15.34 -23.44 -3.03
CA THR A 371 15.11 -23.73 -4.45
C THR A 371 15.77 -22.70 -5.35
N GLN A 372 16.10 -23.09 -6.58
CA GLN A 372 16.54 -22.18 -7.63
C GLN A 372 15.38 -21.61 -8.45
N LEU A 373 14.14 -21.65 -7.92
CA LEU A 373 12.97 -21.12 -8.61
C LEU A 373 13.13 -19.62 -8.91
N ASN A 374 12.56 -19.19 -10.05
CA ASN A 374 12.46 -17.78 -10.38
C ASN A 374 11.72 -17.04 -9.26
N ILE A 375 12.30 -15.94 -8.80
CA ILE A 375 11.83 -15.21 -7.62
C ILE A 375 10.42 -14.62 -7.82
N THR A 376 10.09 -14.18 -9.03
CA THR A 376 8.75 -13.69 -9.39
C THR A 376 7.72 -14.81 -9.29
N PHE A 377 8.08 -16.02 -9.70
CA PHE A 377 7.21 -17.20 -9.59
C PHE A 377 7.00 -17.63 -8.12
N ALA A 378 8.05 -17.55 -7.28
CA ALA A 378 7.93 -17.81 -5.86
C ALA A 378 6.95 -16.84 -5.17
N PHE A 379 6.98 -15.55 -5.54
CA PHE A 379 6.01 -14.55 -5.07
C PHE A 379 4.57 -14.89 -5.52
N LEU A 380 4.38 -15.24 -6.80
CA LEU A 380 3.07 -15.64 -7.31
C LEU A 380 2.48 -16.85 -6.59
N LEU A 381 3.30 -17.88 -6.36
CA LEU A 381 2.87 -19.11 -5.69
C LEU A 381 2.42 -18.83 -4.24
N THR A 382 3.24 -18.07 -3.51
CA THR A 382 2.97 -17.74 -2.09
C THR A 382 1.79 -16.78 -1.93
N CYS A 383 1.62 -15.81 -2.83
CA CYS A 383 0.42 -14.98 -2.90
C CYS A 383 -0.84 -15.81 -3.21
N SER A 384 -0.76 -16.74 -4.18
CA SER A 384 -1.90 -17.60 -4.55
C SER A 384 -2.32 -18.50 -3.38
N PHE A 385 -1.34 -19.06 -2.66
CA PHE A 385 -1.57 -19.85 -1.46
C PHE A 385 -2.24 -19.04 -0.35
N SER A 386 -1.74 -17.82 -0.08
CA SER A 386 -2.37 -16.88 0.87
C SER A 386 -3.84 -16.60 0.51
N LEU A 387 -4.11 -16.29 -0.76
CA LEU A 387 -5.46 -15.99 -1.24
C LEU A 387 -6.40 -17.19 -1.02
N LEU A 388 -5.94 -18.39 -1.37
CA LEU A 388 -6.73 -19.61 -1.25
C LEU A 388 -7.10 -19.91 0.21
N ILE A 389 -6.14 -19.77 1.14
CA ILE A 389 -6.43 -19.97 2.57
C ILE A 389 -7.39 -18.91 3.10
N ILE A 390 -7.17 -17.63 2.78
CA ILE A 390 -8.06 -16.55 3.25
C ILE A 390 -9.48 -16.77 2.72
N PHE A 391 -9.61 -17.17 1.46
CA PHE A 391 -10.91 -17.46 0.86
C PHE A 391 -11.60 -18.65 1.54
N TYR A 392 -10.86 -19.72 1.83
CA TYR A 392 -11.37 -20.88 2.58
C TYR A 392 -11.79 -20.51 4.01
N LEU A 393 -10.99 -19.73 4.73
CA LEU A 393 -11.31 -19.24 6.08
C LEU A 393 -12.59 -18.42 6.09
N ASN A 394 -12.78 -17.55 5.10
CA ASN A 394 -14.02 -16.78 4.95
C ASN A 394 -15.22 -17.72 4.79
N ILE A 395 -15.16 -18.71 3.89
CA ILE A 395 -16.25 -19.67 3.68
C ILE A 395 -16.61 -20.39 4.97
N LYS A 396 -15.60 -20.97 5.64
CA LYS A 396 -15.79 -21.76 6.86
C LYS A 396 -16.44 -20.95 7.98
N LEU A 397 -15.97 -19.72 8.21
CA LEU A 397 -16.51 -18.87 9.27
C LEU A 397 -17.95 -18.45 8.99
N ILE A 398 -18.30 -18.21 7.73
CA ILE A 398 -19.66 -17.83 7.37
C ILE A 398 -20.62 -19.00 7.49
N THR A 399 -20.16 -20.24 7.24
CA THR A 399 -20.97 -21.45 7.47
C THR A 399 -21.15 -21.77 8.95
N ASP A 400 -20.14 -21.48 9.79
CA ASP A 400 -20.21 -21.73 11.23
C ASP A 400 -21.06 -20.66 11.97
N ASP A 401 -21.18 -19.45 11.43
CA ASP A 401 -21.99 -18.34 11.97
C ASP A 401 -23.48 -18.38 11.54
N GLN A 402 -23.89 -19.29 10.64
CA GLN A 402 -25.27 -19.49 10.16
C GLN A 402 -25.94 -20.68 10.83
#